data_AF-A0A7V9D830-F1
#
_entry.id   AF-A0A7V9D830-F1
#
_cell.length_a   1.000
_cell.length_b   1.000
_cell.length_c   1.000
_cell.angle_alpha   90.00
_cell.angle_beta   90.00
_cell.angle_gamma   90.00
#
_symmetry.space_group_name_H-M   'P 1'
#
loop_
_entity.id
_entity.type
_entity.pdbx_description
1 polymer ?
#
loop_
_entity_poly.entity_id
_entity_poly.type
_entity_poly.pdbx_seq_one_letter_code
_entity_poly.pdbx_strand_id
1 'polypeptide(L)' 'GVAADMFDALSEVGINIDIISTSSIRISCVVAASEVERAVRAIHDRFQLSEDAILREKHPLTATDQIRAVRG' A
#
# COMPACT_ATOMS: atom_id res chain seq x y z
N GLY A 1 -12.33 -5.01 -7.29
CA GLY A 1 -12.44 -3.56 -7.58
C GLY A 1 -12.30 -2.81 -6.28
N VAL A 2 -11.66 -1.64 -6.25
CA VAL A 2 -11.03 -1.07 -5.02
C VAL A 2 -11.91 -1.15 -3.77
N ALA A 3 -13.17 -0.72 -3.82
CA ALA A 3 -14.08 -0.79 -2.67
C ALA A 3 -14.39 -2.24 -2.23
N ALA A 4 -14.74 -3.10 -3.20
CA ALA A 4 -15.02 -4.51 -2.94
C ALA A 4 -13.78 -5.21 -2.36
N ASP A 5 -12.59 -4.94 -2.91
CA ASP A 5 -11.35 -5.56 -2.43
C ASP A 5 -11.03 -5.14 -0.99
N MET A 6 -11.30 -3.88 -0.62
CA MET A 6 -11.17 -3.39 0.76
C MET A 6 -12.16 -4.06 1.71
N PHE A 7 -13.44 -4.20 1.31
CA PHE A 7 -14.46 -4.84 2.14
C PHE A 7 -14.23 -6.34 2.31
N ASP A 8 -13.80 -7.02 1.25
CA ASP A 8 -13.42 -8.43 1.29
C ASP A 8 -12.27 -8.64 2.30
N ALA A 9 -11.22 -7.82 2.22
CA ALA A 9 -10.08 -7.90 3.14
C ALA A 9 -10.48 -7.76 4.62
N LEU A 10 -11.40 -6.84 4.93
CA LEU A 10 -11.92 -6.66 6.29
C LEU A 10 -12.80 -7.83 6.73
N SER A 11 -13.62 -8.37 5.81
CA SER A 11 -14.51 -9.50 6.09
C SER A 11 -13.76 -10.82 6.32
N GLU A 12 -12.67 -11.06 5.59
CA GLU A 12 -11.82 -12.25 5.71
C GLU A 12 -11.18 -12.35 7.11
N VAL A 13 -10.88 -11.21 7.74
CA VAL A 13 -10.36 -11.13 9.11
C VAL A 13 -11.46 -10.92 10.18
N GLY A 14 -12.73 -10.95 9.77
CA GLY A 14 -13.89 -10.86 10.66
C GLY A 14 -14.10 -9.49 11.31
N ILE A 15 -13.68 -8.40 10.65
CA ILE A 15 -13.85 -7.03 11.16
C ILE A 15 -15.18 -6.45 10.67
N ASN A 16 -16.03 -6.04 11.61
CA ASN A 16 -17.28 -5.35 11.31
C ASN A 16 -17.02 -3.88 10.90
N ILE A 17 -17.78 -3.39 9.92
CA ILE A 17 -17.78 -1.98 9.52
C ILE A 17 -19.05 -1.32 10.03
N ASP A 18 -18.91 -0.28 10.85
CA ASP A 18 -20.05 0.41 11.45
C ASP A 18 -20.60 1.50 10.51
N ILE A 19 -19.70 2.21 9.83
CA ILE A 19 -20.04 3.32 8.92
C ILE A 19 -19.12 3.28 7.71
N ILE A 20 -19.69 3.55 6.53
CA ILE A 20 -18.95 3.75 5.28
C ILE A 20 -19.23 5.16 4.76
N SER A 21 -18.18 5.88 4.38
CA SER A 21 -18.27 7.16 3.68
C SER A 21 -17.31 7.19 2.49
N THR A 22 -17.76 7.68 1.33
CA THR A 22 -17.00 7.58 0.08
C THR A 22 -17.01 8.88 -0.72
N SER A 23 -15.91 9.15 -1.43
CA SER A 23 -15.81 10.10 -2.54
C SER A 23 -15.32 9.38 -3.81
N SER A 24 -15.10 10.11 -4.90
CA SER A 24 -14.56 9.55 -6.15
C SER A 24 -13.15 8.95 -6.02
N ILE A 25 -12.38 9.34 -5.01
CA ILE A 25 -10.97 8.94 -4.83
C ILE A 25 -10.68 8.35 -3.45
N ARG A 26 -11.67 8.26 -2.55
CA ARG A 26 -11.45 7.86 -1.17
C ARG A 26 -12.62 7.06 -0.63
N ILE A 27 -12.30 6.03 0.14
CA ILE A 27 -13.25 5.27 0.95
C ILE A 27 -12.76 5.35 2.39
N SER A 28 -13.67 5.68 3.31
CA SER A 28 -13.42 5.74 4.75
C SER A 28 -14.40 4.80 5.46
N CYS A 29 -13.87 3.99 6.38
CA CYS A 29 -14.65 3.07 7.20
C CYS A 29 -14.43 3.36 8.69
N VAL A 30 -15.50 3.31 9.47
CA VAL A 30 -15.45 3.32 10.93
C VAL A 30 -15.53 1.88 11.42
N VAL A 31 -14.60 1.49 12.27
CA VAL A 31 -14.50 0.16 12.89
C VAL A 31 -14.24 0.31 14.38
N ALA A 32 -14.40 -0.77 15.14
CA ALA A 32 -14.05 -0.80 16.55
C ALA A 32 -12.58 -0.40 16.77
N ALA A 33 -12.33 0.46 17.76
CA ALA A 33 -10.99 1.00 18.03
C ALA A 33 -9.95 -0.10 18.29
N SER A 34 -10.35 -1.21 18.92
CA SER A 34 -9.48 -2.37 19.18
C SER A 34 -9.04 -3.10 17.91
N GLU A 35 -9.75 -2.92 16.80
CA GLU A 35 -9.54 -3.65 15.55
C GLU A 35 -8.77 -2.84 14.51
N VAL A 36 -8.51 -1.55 14.76
CA VAL A 36 -7.93 -0.63 13.79
C VAL A 36 -6.59 -1.14 13.25
N GLU A 37 -5.69 -1.62 14.11
CA GLU A 37 -4.39 -2.11 13.65
C GLU A 37 -4.51 -3.36 12.76
N ARG A 38 -5.45 -4.26 13.09
CA ARG A 38 -5.70 -5.46 12.29
C ARG A 38 -6.33 -5.10 10.95
N ALA A 39 -7.29 -4.17 10.95
CA ALA A 39 -7.93 -3.64 9.75
C ALA A 39 -6.90 -3.01 8.80
N VAL A 40 -6.03 -2.15 9.32
CA VAL A 40 -4.98 -1.49 8.53
C VAL A 40 -4.03 -2.51 7.92
N ARG A 41 -3.57 -3.51 8.69
CA ARG A 41 -2.69 -4.57 8.16
C ARG A 41 -3.37 -5.39 7.07
N ALA A 42 -4.60 -5.85 7.29
CA ALA A 42 -5.35 -6.62 6.29
C ALA A 42 -5.53 -5.86 4.97
N ILE A 43 -5.81 -4.55 5.06
CA ILE A 43 -5.91 -3.69 3.88
C ILE A 43 -4.54 -3.51 3.22
N HIS A 44 -3.49 -3.21 3.99
CA HIS A 44 -2.13 -3.05 3.45
C HIS A 44 -1.66 -4.31 2.71
N ASP A 45 -1.94 -5.50 3.26
CA ASP A 45 -1.59 -6.78 2.64
C ASP A 45 -2.39 -7.02 1.37
N ARG A 46 -3.72 -6.75 1.38
CA ARG A 46 -4.58 -6.91 0.19
C ARG A 46 -4.13 -6.04 -0.98
N PHE A 47 -3.65 -4.83 -0.70
CA PHE A 47 -3.19 -3.87 -1.71
C PHE A 47 -1.68 -3.83 -1.89
N GLN A 48 -0.93 -4.71 -1.22
CA GLN A 48 0.53 -4.82 -1.31
C GLN A 48 1.27 -3.50 -1.01
N LEU A 49 0.72 -2.67 -0.12
CA LEU A 49 1.25 -1.34 0.19
C LEU A 49 2.47 -1.37 1.12
N SER A 50 2.78 -2.55 1.68
CA SER A 50 3.94 -2.80 2.53
C SER A 50 5.23 -2.99 1.73
N GLU A 51 5.12 -3.34 0.45
CA GLU A 51 6.26 -3.37 -0.46
C GLU A 51 6.41 -1.96 -1.03
N ASP A 52 7.44 -1.24 -0.62
CA ASP A 52 7.85 -0.06 -1.37
C ASP A 52 8.14 -0.54 -2.79
N ALA A 53 7.22 -0.27 -3.73
CA ALA A 53 7.47 -0.31 -5.14
C ALA A 53 8.45 0.82 -5.48
N ILE A 54 9.67 0.77 -4.93
CA ILE A 54 10.80 1.53 -5.43
C ILE A 54 11.15 0.87 -6.76
N LEU A 55 10.42 1.27 -7.80
CA LEU A 55 10.97 1.27 -9.13
C LEU A 55 12.15 2.26 -9.07
N ARG A 56 13.32 1.76 -8.65
CA ARG A 56 14.58 2.45 -8.89
C ARG A 56 14.69 2.52 -10.40
N GLU A 57 14.23 3.62 -10.97
CA GLU A 57 14.61 3.96 -12.32
C GLU A 57 16.14 3.93 -12.33
N LYS A 58 16.72 2.99 -13.09
CA LYS A 58 18.18 2.90 -13.22
C LYS A 58 18.61 4.19 -13.89
N HIS A 59 18.99 5.18 -13.07
CA HIS A 59 19.60 6.39 -13.57
C HIS A 59 20.77 5.94 -14.47
N PRO A 60 20.87 6.44 -15.71
CA PRO A 60 22.02 6.12 -16.55
C PRO A 60 23.29 6.45 -15.78
N LEU A 61 24.30 5.58 -15.88
CA LEU A 61 25.59 5.72 -15.20
C LEU A 61 26.00 7.19 -15.23
N THR A 62 26.19 7.78 -14.04
CA THR A 62 26.63 9.17 -13.99
C THR A 62 28.02 9.26 -14.60
N ALA A 63 28.39 10.42 -15.15
CA ALA A 63 29.72 10.61 -15.74
C ALA A 63 30.86 10.23 -14.75
N THR A 64 30.61 10.40 -13.45
CA THR A 64 31.48 9.98 -12.35
C THR A 64 31.72 8.47 -12.32
N ASP A 65 30.68 7.65 -12.58
CA ASP A 65 30.78 6.19 -12.62
C ASP A 65 31.61 5.71 -13.82
N GLN A 66 31.52 6.41 -14.95
CA GLN A 66 32.27 6.09 -16.17
C GLN A 66 33.77 6.40 -16.03
N ILE A 67 34.12 7.49 -15.35
CA ILE A 67 35.53 7.89 -15.14
C ILE A 67 36.26 6.89 -14.23
N ARG A 68 35.57 6.28 -13.26
CA ARG A 68 36.17 5.26 -12.38
C ARG A 68 36.45 3.95 -13.12
N ALA A 69 35.66 3.58 -14.12
CA ALA A 69 35.82 2.35 -14.89
C ALA A 69 37.03 2.37 -15.84
N VAL A 70 37.51 3.55 -16.25
CA VAL A 70 38.65 3.71 -17.17
C VAL A 70 40.00 3.82 -16.42
N ARG A 71 39.97 3.99 -15.09
CA ARG A 71 41.18 4.07 -14.25
C ARG A 71 41.56 2.75 -13.57
N GLY A 72 41.00 1.62 -14.03
CA GLY A 72 41.38 0.26 -13.63
C GLY A 72 42.22 -0.41 -14.70
#